data_AF-A0A962SW82-F1
#
_entry.id   AF-A0A962SW82-F1
#
_cell.length_a   1.000
_cell.length_b   1.000
_cell.length_c   1.000
_cell.angle_alpha   90.00
_cell.angle_beta   90.00
_cell.angle_gamma   90.00
#
_symmetry.space_group_name_H-M   'P 1'
#
loop_
_entity.id
_entity.type
_entity.pdbx_description
1 polymer ?
#
loop_
_entity_poly.entity_id
_entity_poly.type
_entity_poly.pdbx_seq_one_letter_code
_entity_poly.pdbx_strand_id
1 'polypeptide(L)'
;MEPQTLSQVQVMGIDAGGTMTDTFFVRADGRFVVGKAQSNPEDESLAIFESSQDALKHWQRSVNDVYPELVTGVYSGTAMLNRVVQRKGLEVGLICNRGFEQIHSMGRAIQSYLGYALEERIHLNTHRYDEPLVPISRTRGVTERTDVQGEIVIELRENEVRKATRQLVEAGSKAIVICFLQSHKNATSELRARDICRDELKRHGVDIPVFASVDYYPSRKESHRMNTTVLEAYAAEPSRQTLKKVSDRFKKNGAHFDLRVMATHGGTISWKAKELARTIVSGPIGGVIGSKLLGEALGYDNIACSDIGGT
;
A
#
# COMPACT_ATOMS: atom_id res chain seq x y z
N MET A 1 27.48 -0.88 44.71
CA MET A 1 26.77 -0.39 43.53
C MET A 1 25.72 -1.42 43.18
N GLU A 2 24.45 -1.15 43.47
CA GLU A 2 23.37 -2.00 42.97
C GLU A 2 23.45 -2.06 41.44
N PRO A 3 23.19 -3.23 40.83
CA PRO A 3 23.09 -3.29 39.38
C PRO A 3 21.90 -2.42 38.99
N GLN A 4 22.16 -1.29 38.31
CA GLN A 4 21.11 -0.50 37.68
C GLN A 4 20.33 -1.46 36.79
N THR A 5 19.11 -1.81 37.22
CA THR A 5 18.20 -2.64 36.45
C THR A 5 17.95 -1.85 35.16
N LEU A 6 18.52 -2.30 34.05
CA LEU A 6 18.37 -1.62 32.78
C LEU A 6 16.88 -1.54 32.48
N SER A 7 16.35 -0.33 32.39
CA SER A 7 14.96 -0.05 32.02
C SER A 7 14.59 -0.86 30.77
N GLN A 8 13.48 -1.61 30.83
CA GLN A 8 13.04 -2.46 29.72
C GLN A 8 12.80 -1.64 28.45
N VAL A 9 13.06 -2.27 27.30
CA VAL A 9 12.78 -1.68 25.99
C VAL A 9 11.39 -2.10 25.55
N GLN A 10 10.49 -1.13 25.34
CA GLN A 10 9.06 -1.42 25.18
C GLN A 10 8.51 -1.18 23.78
N VAL A 11 9.08 -0.20 23.05
CA VAL A 11 8.53 0.24 21.75
C VAL A 11 9.60 0.21 20.68
N MET A 12 9.22 -0.24 19.49
CA MET A 12 10.04 -0.16 18.28
C MET A 12 9.29 0.55 17.16
N GLY A 13 9.90 1.57 16.58
CA GLY A 13 9.55 2.16 15.29
C GLY A 13 10.52 1.70 14.21
N ILE A 14 10.03 1.56 12.98
CA ILE A 14 10.81 1.05 11.84
C ILE A 14 10.49 1.92 10.63
N ASP A 15 11.52 2.40 9.95
CA ASP A 15 11.38 2.97 8.61
C ASP A 15 12.24 2.20 7.60
N ALA A 16 11.59 1.61 6.59
CA ALA A 16 12.21 0.69 5.65
C ALA A 16 11.90 1.05 4.19
N GLY A 17 12.68 0.49 3.26
CA GLY A 17 12.43 0.61 1.81
C GLY A 17 13.09 1.81 1.13
N GLY A 18 13.79 2.67 1.87
CA GLY A 18 14.71 3.68 1.33
C GLY A 18 16.12 3.10 1.07
N THR A 19 17.14 3.95 0.93
CA THR A 19 18.55 3.53 0.79
C THR A 19 19.08 2.85 2.06
N MET A 20 18.62 3.34 3.22
CA MET A 20 18.94 2.82 4.53
C MET A 20 17.65 2.41 5.23
N THR A 21 17.76 1.45 6.15
CA THR A 21 16.67 1.00 7.01
C THR A 21 16.98 1.45 8.43
N ASP A 22 16.05 2.19 9.01
CA ASP A 22 16.19 2.83 10.31
C ASP A 22 15.29 2.14 11.34
N THR A 23 15.82 1.95 12.54
CA THR A 23 15.07 1.41 13.67
C THR A 23 15.18 2.35 14.86
N PHE A 24 14.09 2.54 15.57
CA PHE A 24 13.98 3.46 16.70
C PHE A 24 13.43 2.72 17.91
N PHE A 25 14.25 2.55 18.95
CA PHE A 25 13.85 1.84 20.17
C PHE A 25 13.60 2.81 21.30
N VAL A 26 12.56 2.58 22.10
CA VAL A 26 12.22 3.38 23.27
C VAL A 26 12.12 2.51 24.52
N ARG A 27 12.79 2.94 25.58
CA ARG A 27 12.73 2.34 26.92
C ARG A 27 11.52 2.82 27.70
N ALA A 28 11.18 2.10 28.76
CA ALA A 28 10.12 2.47 29.70
C ALA A 28 10.32 3.86 30.33
N ASP A 29 11.55 4.37 30.41
CA ASP A 29 11.89 5.69 30.92
C ASP A 29 11.95 6.79 29.84
N GLY A 30 11.56 6.47 28.60
CA GLY A 30 11.52 7.39 27.47
C GLY A 30 12.86 7.60 26.75
N ARG A 31 13.98 7.01 27.22
CA ARG A 31 15.24 7.06 26.48
C ARG A 31 15.15 6.25 25.20
N PHE A 32 15.79 6.75 24.15
CA PHE A 32 15.76 6.11 22.84
C PHE A 32 17.15 5.91 22.24
N VAL A 33 17.23 4.99 21.27
CA VAL A 33 18.38 4.79 20.38
C VAL A 33 17.89 4.57 18.96
N VAL A 34 18.74 4.96 18.00
CA VAL A 34 18.50 4.78 16.58
C VAL A 34 19.54 3.81 16.05
N GLY A 35 19.11 2.87 15.23
CA GLY A 35 20.01 2.02 14.45
C GLY A 35 19.81 2.25 12.98
N LYS A 36 20.85 1.93 12.22
CA LYS A 36 20.87 2.13 10.77
C LYS A 36 21.58 0.97 10.08
N ALA A 37 20.95 0.40 9.07
CA ALA A 37 21.57 -0.59 8.19
C ALA A 37 21.29 -0.27 6.72
N GLN A 38 22.07 -0.87 5.82
CA GLN A 38 21.79 -0.79 4.39
C GLN A 38 20.51 -1.55 4.07
N SER A 39 19.61 -0.95 3.28
CA SER A 39 18.37 -1.62 2.89
C SER A 39 18.64 -2.81 1.99
N ASN A 40 17.82 -3.83 2.14
CA ASN A 40 17.82 -5.01 1.29
C ASN A 40 16.43 -5.20 0.64
N PRO A 41 16.23 -4.80 -0.63
CA PRO A 41 14.95 -4.93 -1.31
C PRO A 41 14.45 -6.38 -1.47
N GLU A 42 15.34 -7.37 -1.42
CA GLU A 42 14.98 -8.79 -1.54
C GLU A 42 14.52 -9.39 -0.19
N ASP A 43 15.06 -8.88 0.91
CA ASP A 43 14.68 -9.25 2.28
C ASP A 43 14.80 -8.07 3.27
N GLU A 44 13.76 -7.22 3.32
CA GLU A 44 13.69 -6.12 4.29
C GLU A 44 13.79 -6.60 5.75
N SER A 45 13.36 -7.84 6.03
CA SER A 45 13.44 -8.37 7.40
C SER A 45 14.89 -8.49 7.88
N LEU A 46 15.84 -8.78 6.98
CA LEU A 46 17.26 -8.83 7.31
C LEU A 46 17.80 -7.44 7.62
N ALA A 47 17.49 -6.44 6.78
CA ALA A 47 17.94 -5.07 7.00
C ALA A 47 17.40 -4.49 8.32
N ILE A 48 16.14 -4.77 8.67
CA ILE A 48 15.56 -4.37 9.97
C ILE A 48 16.32 -5.04 11.12
N PHE A 49 16.66 -6.32 10.98
CA PHE A 49 17.39 -7.05 12.01
C PHE A 49 18.82 -6.51 12.21
N GLU A 50 19.53 -6.23 11.13
CA GLU A 50 20.87 -5.61 11.17
C GLU A 50 20.82 -4.19 11.76
N SER A 51 19.83 -3.39 11.37
CA SER A 51 19.57 -2.07 11.94
C SER A 51 19.28 -2.17 13.44
N SER A 52 18.53 -3.19 13.85
CA SER A 52 18.27 -3.45 15.28
C SER A 52 19.53 -3.84 16.04
N GLN A 53 20.42 -4.64 15.45
CA GLN A 53 21.72 -4.94 16.06
C GLN A 53 22.59 -3.69 16.22
N ASP A 54 22.57 -2.79 15.24
CA ASP A 54 23.27 -1.51 15.30
C ASP A 54 22.73 -0.64 16.45
N ALA A 55 21.42 -0.43 16.53
CA ALA A 55 20.77 0.35 17.59
C ALA A 55 21.13 -0.16 19.00
N LEU A 56 21.05 -1.48 19.20
CA LEU A 56 21.15 -2.08 20.54
C LEU A 56 22.58 -2.17 21.05
N LYS A 57 23.60 -2.04 20.19
CA LYS A 57 25.02 -1.90 20.62
C LYS A 57 25.22 -0.70 21.53
N HIS A 58 24.50 0.41 21.29
CA HIS A 58 24.55 1.60 22.16
C HIS A 58 24.12 1.32 23.60
N TRP A 59 23.35 0.25 23.81
CA TRP A 59 22.92 -0.22 25.13
C TRP A 59 23.64 -1.48 25.59
N GLN A 60 24.59 -1.99 24.82
CA GLN A 60 25.29 -3.25 25.07
C GLN A 60 24.33 -4.44 25.25
N ARG A 61 23.24 -4.45 24.46
CA ARG A 61 22.23 -5.51 24.46
C ARG A 61 22.15 -6.19 23.10
N SER A 62 21.74 -7.44 23.08
CA SER A 62 21.46 -8.16 21.83
C SER A 62 19.98 -8.10 21.47
N VAL A 63 19.69 -8.38 20.19
CA VAL A 63 18.31 -8.52 19.69
C VAL A 63 17.53 -9.59 20.47
N ASN A 64 18.17 -10.71 20.80
CA ASN A 64 17.54 -11.81 21.53
C ASN A 64 17.14 -11.42 22.97
N ASP A 65 17.84 -10.45 23.56
CA ASP A 65 17.49 -9.95 24.90
C ASP A 65 16.32 -8.96 24.84
N VAL A 66 16.22 -8.19 23.76
CA VAL A 66 15.33 -7.03 23.67
C VAL A 66 14.00 -7.35 23.00
N TYR A 67 13.98 -8.18 21.96
CA TYR A 67 12.74 -8.51 21.25
C TYR A 67 11.66 -9.12 22.14
N PRO A 68 11.98 -9.99 23.13
CA PRO A 68 10.99 -10.48 24.09
C PRO A 68 10.39 -9.40 25.01
N GLU A 69 11.09 -8.28 25.24
CA GLU A 69 10.60 -7.16 26.06
C GLU A 69 9.63 -6.23 25.31
N LEU A 70 9.70 -6.23 23.97
CA LEU A 70 8.92 -5.33 23.14
C LEU A 70 7.42 -5.58 23.32
N VAL A 71 6.73 -4.53 23.75
CA VAL A 71 5.27 -4.50 23.87
C VAL A 71 4.61 -4.24 22.51
N THR A 72 5.27 -3.45 21.65
CA THR A 72 4.74 -3.14 20.32
C THR A 72 5.84 -2.76 19.33
N GLY A 73 5.60 -3.09 18.05
CA GLY A 73 6.39 -2.64 16.92
C GLY A 73 5.50 -2.00 15.86
N VAL A 74 5.92 -0.85 15.34
CA VAL A 74 5.24 -0.14 14.24
C VAL A 74 6.17 -0.09 13.04
N TYR A 75 5.74 -0.74 11.96
CA TYR A 75 6.38 -0.68 10.66
C TYR A 75 5.86 0.52 9.86
N SER A 76 6.79 1.28 9.32
CA SER A 76 6.57 2.16 8.19
C SER A 76 7.62 1.90 7.12
N GLY A 77 7.28 2.23 5.88
CA GLY A 77 8.23 2.16 4.80
C GLY A 77 7.74 2.76 3.51
N THR A 78 8.65 2.86 2.55
CA THR A 78 8.46 3.54 1.26
C THR A 78 8.42 2.58 0.09
N ALA A 79 8.60 1.27 0.28
CA ALA A 79 8.65 0.30 -0.82
C ALA A 79 7.41 0.35 -1.74
N MET A 80 6.20 0.45 -1.18
CA MET A 80 4.98 0.58 -1.96
C MET A 80 4.89 1.93 -2.68
N LEU A 81 5.26 3.02 -2.00
CA LEU A 81 5.30 4.38 -2.57
C LEU A 81 6.29 4.47 -3.73
N ASN A 82 7.48 3.89 -3.59
CA ASN A 82 8.54 3.86 -4.60
C ASN A 82 8.06 3.24 -5.91
N ARG A 83 7.27 2.15 -5.84
CA ARG A 83 6.63 1.57 -7.05
C ARG A 83 5.71 2.55 -7.76
N VAL A 84 4.97 3.36 -7.01
CA VAL A 84 4.05 4.37 -7.57
C VAL A 84 4.82 5.52 -8.20
N VAL A 85 5.75 6.14 -7.47
CA VAL A 85 6.47 7.33 -7.97
C VAL A 85 7.42 6.98 -9.12
N GLN A 86 8.05 5.80 -9.09
CA GLN A 86 8.92 5.34 -10.16
C GLN A 86 8.17 4.67 -11.33
N ARG A 87 6.84 4.49 -11.21
CA ARG A 87 6.02 3.73 -12.17
C ARG A 87 6.56 2.31 -12.45
N LYS A 88 7.03 1.62 -11.41
CA LYS A 88 7.58 0.26 -11.45
C LYS A 88 6.80 -0.67 -10.50
N GLY A 89 5.58 -1.01 -10.89
CA GLY A 89 4.74 -1.97 -10.20
C GLY A 89 4.36 -3.16 -11.07
N LEU A 90 3.43 -3.97 -10.56
CA LEU A 90 2.94 -5.16 -11.24
C LEU A 90 2.15 -4.80 -12.52
N GLU A 91 2.24 -5.60 -13.58
CA GLU A 91 1.47 -5.39 -14.80
C GLU A 91 -0.03 -5.66 -14.60
N VAL A 92 -0.78 -4.64 -14.23
CA VAL A 92 -2.23 -4.77 -13.98
C VAL A 92 -3.03 -4.71 -15.28
N GLY A 93 -3.99 -5.63 -15.44
CA GLY A 93 -5.08 -5.56 -16.40
C GLY A 93 -6.39 -5.12 -15.73
N LEU A 94 -7.25 -4.40 -16.47
CA LEU A 94 -8.49 -3.82 -15.95
C LEU A 94 -9.71 -4.35 -16.72
N ILE A 95 -10.72 -4.80 -15.98
CA ILE A 95 -12.06 -5.11 -16.47
C ILE A 95 -13.03 -4.05 -15.92
N CYS A 96 -13.76 -3.40 -16.80
CA CYS A 96 -14.78 -2.41 -16.45
C CYS A 96 -16.05 -2.59 -17.31
N ASN A 97 -17.04 -1.71 -17.16
CA ASN A 97 -18.24 -1.76 -18.00
C ASN A 97 -17.87 -1.44 -19.46
N ARG A 98 -18.47 -2.18 -20.41
CA ARG A 98 -18.30 -1.93 -21.84
C ARG A 98 -18.79 -0.53 -22.21
N GLY A 99 -17.98 0.21 -22.96
CA GLY A 99 -18.17 1.62 -23.28
C GLY A 99 -17.51 2.59 -22.29
N PHE A 100 -16.91 2.10 -21.21
CA PHE A 100 -16.23 2.91 -20.20
C PHE A 100 -14.70 2.62 -20.13
N GLU A 101 -14.14 1.93 -21.10
CA GLU A 101 -12.75 1.46 -21.09
C GLU A 101 -11.73 2.61 -21.01
N GLN A 102 -12.08 3.82 -21.48
CA GLN A 102 -11.20 4.99 -21.42
C GLN A 102 -11.33 5.81 -20.12
N ILE A 103 -12.21 5.45 -19.19
CA ILE A 103 -12.45 6.27 -17.99
C ILE A 103 -11.18 6.44 -17.15
N HIS A 104 -10.34 5.40 -17.10
CA HIS A 104 -9.07 5.41 -16.39
C HIS A 104 -8.06 6.35 -17.04
N SER A 105 -7.90 6.28 -18.36
CA SER A 105 -6.93 7.11 -19.10
C SER A 105 -7.34 8.58 -19.20
N MET A 106 -8.64 8.88 -19.22
CA MET A 106 -9.13 10.27 -19.21
C MET A 106 -8.83 11.01 -17.90
N GLY A 107 -8.54 10.29 -16.81
CA GLY A 107 -8.17 10.88 -15.52
C GLY A 107 -9.19 11.85 -14.94
N ARG A 108 -10.47 11.72 -15.35
CA ARG A 108 -11.59 12.63 -15.02
C ARG A 108 -11.27 14.12 -15.26
N ALA A 109 -10.39 14.42 -16.22
CA ALA A 109 -9.77 15.72 -16.47
C ALA A 109 -8.91 16.31 -15.35
N ILE A 110 -9.36 16.20 -14.10
CA ILE A 110 -8.69 16.78 -12.92
C ILE A 110 -7.23 16.34 -12.78
N GLN A 111 -6.89 15.13 -13.24
CA GLN A 111 -5.52 14.60 -13.16
C GLN A 111 -4.51 15.35 -14.02
N SER A 112 -4.91 16.27 -14.91
CA SER A 112 -3.96 17.08 -15.69
C SER A 112 -3.31 18.24 -14.92
N TYR A 113 -3.80 18.56 -13.72
CA TYR A 113 -3.31 19.71 -12.92
C TYR A 113 -3.29 19.42 -11.40
N LEU A 114 -3.41 18.16 -10.98
CA LEU A 114 -3.23 17.79 -9.57
C LEU A 114 -1.79 18.09 -9.12
N GLY A 115 -1.64 18.58 -7.89
CA GLY A 115 -0.33 18.86 -7.28
C GLY A 115 0.30 20.20 -7.67
N TYR A 116 -0.36 21.00 -8.50
CA TYR A 116 0.19 22.27 -8.99
C TYR A 116 0.02 23.42 -7.99
N ALA A 117 0.92 24.39 -8.07
CA ALA A 117 0.80 25.68 -7.41
C ALA A 117 -0.42 26.46 -7.95
N LEU A 118 -0.85 27.51 -7.25
CA LEU A 118 -2.04 28.28 -7.65
C LEU A 118 -1.86 28.91 -9.04
N GLU A 119 -0.68 29.44 -9.31
CA GLU A 119 -0.29 30.13 -10.53
C GLU A 119 -0.32 29.18 -11.74
N GLU A 120 0.17 27.95 -11.55
CA GLU A 120 0.19 26.92 -12.58
C GLU A 120 -1.23 26.39 -12.88
N ARG A 121 -2.09 26.27 -11.86
CA ARG A 121 -3.48 25.81 -12.06
C ARG A 121 -4.25 26.71 -13.03
N ILE A 122 -4.03 28.03 -12.98
CA ILE A 122 -4.69 28.99 -13.88
C ILE A 122 -3.96 29.16 -15.22
N HIS A 123 -2.69 28.75 -15.30
CA HIS A 123 -1.92 28.76 -16.53
C HIS A 123 -2.14 27.47 -17.33
N LEU A 124 -3.17 27.47 -18.19
CA LEU A 124 -3.64 26.30 -18.94
C LEU A 124 -2.53 25.52 -19.69
N ASN A 125 -1.54 26.21 -20.26
CA ASN A 125 -0.46 25.56 -21.02
C ASN A 125 0.49 24.71 -20.15
N THR A 126 0.42 24.84 -18.82
CA THR A 126 1.20 23.99 -17.91
C THR A 126 0.56 22.61 -17.72
N HIS A 127 -0.74 22.46 -18.01
CA HIS A 127 -1.49 21.24 -17.71
C HIS A 127 -1.01 20.07 -18.57
N ARG A 128 -0.83 18.91 -17.94
CA ARG A 128 -0.32 17.69 -18.60
C ARG A 128 -0.87 16.44 -17.96
N TYR A 129 -1.21 15.43 -18.76
CA TYR A 129 -1.46 14.08 -18.24
C TYR A 129 -0.19 13.27 -18.19
N ASP A 130 0.01 12.54 -17.09
CA ASP A 130 0.98 11.45 -17.06
C ASP A 130 0.35 10.18 -17.65
N GLU A 131 1.20 9.22 -18.04
CA GLU A 131 0.76 7.90 -18.50
C GLU A 131 -0.19 7.24 -17.47
N PRO A 132 -1.24 6.52 -17.89
CA PRO A 132 -2.13 5.84 -16.95
C PRO A 132 -1.46 4.62 -16.31
N LEU A 133 -1.84 4.28 -15.07
CA LEU A 133 -1.31 3.08 -14.39
C LEU A 133 -1.64 1.76 -15.11
N VAL A 134 -2.77 1.74 -15.83
CA VAL A 134 -3.20 0.62 -16.67
C VAL A 134 -3.41 1.16 -18.07
N PRO A 135 -2.61 0.73 -19.06
CA PRO A 135 -2.78 1.21 -20.43
C PRO A 135 -4.09 0.66 -21.03
N ILE A 136 -4.63 1.36 -22.03
CA ILE A 136 -5.84 0.93 -22.74
C ILE A 136 -5.66 -0.45 -23.39
N SER A 137 -4.43 -0.80 -23.80
CA SER A 137 -4.09 -2.13 -24.33
C SER A 137 -4.34 -3.27 -23.34
N ARG A 138 -4.32 -3.00 -22.03
CA ARG A 138 -4.67 -3.92 -20.93
C ARG A 138 -6.00 -3.58 -20.24
N THR A 139 -6.92 -2.92 -20.95
CA THR A 139 -8.26 -2.64 -20.43
C THR A 139 -9.32 -3.31 -21.32
N ARG A 140 -10.31 -3.97 -20.70
CA ARG A 140 -11.41 -4.64 -21.40
C ARG A 140 -12.76 -4.26 -20.79
N GLY A 141 -13.74 -4.05 -21.65
CA GLY A 141 -15.12 -3.80 -21.24
C GLY A 141 -15.97 -5.07 -21.26
N VAL A 142 -16.84 -5.22 -20.27
CA VAL A 142 -17.84 -6.28 -20.17
C VAL A 142 -19.23 -5.64 -20.13
N THR A 143 -20.17 -6.22 -20.88
CA THR A 143 -21.58 -5.79 -20.85
C THR A 143 -22.20 -6.15 -19.52
N GLU A 144 -22.53 -5.10 -18.78
CA GLU A 144 -23.19 -5.13 -17.49
C GLU A 144 -23.59 -3.68 -17.19
N ARG A 145 -24.75 -3.46 -16.58
CA ARG A 145 -25.11 -2.17 -15.99
C ARG A 145 -26.01 -2.36 -14.78
N THR A 146 -25.55 -1.80 -13.66
CA THR A 146 -26.35 -1.54 -12.46
C THR A 146 -26.61 -0.03 -12.35
N ASP A 147 -27.83 0.37 -12.00
CA ASP A 147 -28.19 1.77 -11.79
C ASP A 147 -27.82 2.30 -10.38
N VAL A 148 -28.17 3.56 -10.09
CA VAL A 148 -27.83 4.20 -8.82
C VAL A 148 -28.69 3.71 -7.65
N GLN A 149 -29.83 3.08 -7.92
CA GLN A 149 -30.69 2.44 -6.94
C GLN A 149 -30.17 1.04 -6.57
N GLY A 150 -29.36 0.44 -7.44
CA GLY A 150 -28.81 -0.90 -7.30
C GLY A 150 -29.53 -1.94 -8.16
N GLU A 151 -30.42 -1.52 -9.04
CA GLU A 151 -31.15 -2.41 -9.95
C GLU A 151 -30.28 -2.77 -11.16
N ILE A 152 -30.31 -4.04 -11.54
CA ILE A 152 -29.58 -4.53 -12.72
C ILE A 152 -30.39 -4.14 -13.96
N VAL A 153 -29.89 -3.16 -14.71
CA VAL A 153 -30.50 -2.67 -15.95
C VAL A 153 -30.06 -3.52 -17.15
N ILE A 154 -28.81 -3.98 -17.15
CA ILE A 154 -28.27 -4.89 -18.16
C ILE A 154 -27.53 -6.00 -17.44
N GLU A 155 -28.02 -7.22 -17.58
CA GLU A 155 -27.41 -8.41 -16.97
C GLU A 155 -25.96 -8.63 -17.45
N LEU A 156 -25.14 -9.17 -16.54
CA LEU A 156 -23.75 -9.50 -16.81
C LEU A 156 -23.65 -10.56 -17.92
N ARG A 157 -22.96 -10.23 -19.02
CA ARG A 157 -22.63 -11.20 -20.06
C ARG A 157 -21.39 -12.01 -19.68
N GLU A 158 -21.59 -13.14 -19.01
CA GLU A 158 -20.52 -13.98 -18.48
C GLU A 158 -19.46 -14.41 -19.52
N ASN A 159 -19.88 -14.68 -20.75
CA ASN A 159 -18.96 -15.06 -21.84
C ASN A 159 -17.98 -13.93 -22.18
N GLU A 160 -18.39 -12.66 -22.03
CA GLU A 160 -17.50 -11.51 -22.22
C GLU A 160 -16.45 -11.42 -21.11
N VAL A 161 -16.78 -11.80 -19.86
CA VAL A 161 -15.80 -11.87 -18.75
C VAL A 161 -14.72 -12.91 -19.05
N ARG A 162 -15.10 -14.10 -19.54
CA ARG A 162 -14.15 -15.16 -19.91
C ARG A 162 -13.23 -14.70 -21.03
N LYS A 163 -13.80 -14.08 -22.07
CA LYS A 163 -13.04 -13.52 -23.20
C LYS A 163 -12.07 -12.42 -22.74
N ALA A 164 -12.55 -11.47 -21.93
CA ALA A 164 -11.74 -10.40 -21.38
C ALA A 164 -10.57 -10.94 -20.56
N THR A 165 -10.82 -11.95 -19.72
CA THR A 165 -9.79 -12.61 -18.90
C THR A 165 -8.67 -13.19 -19.78
N ARG A 166 -9.02 -13.99 -20.80
CA ARG A 166 -8.02 -14.55 -21.74
C ARG A 166 -7.20 -13.47 -22.44
N GLN A 167 -7.87 -12.44 -22.95
CA GLN A 167 -7.19 -11.33 -23.63
C GLN A 167 -6.25 -10.54 -22.71
N LEU A 168 -6.57 -10.44 -21.42
CA LEU A 168 -5.70 -9.76 -20.44
C LEU A 168 -4.48 -10.61 -20.08
N VAL A 169 -4.64 -11.94 -20.00
CA VAL A 169 -3.53 -12.89 -19.83
C VAL A 169 -2.59 -12.81 -21.04
N GLU A 170 -3.14 -12.88 -22.25
CA GLU A 170 -2.38 -12.74 -23.51
C GLU A 170 -1.66 -11.38 -23.62
N ALA A 171 -2.27 -10.31 -23.09
CA ALA A 171 -1.65 -8.98 -23.02
C ALA A 171 -0.61 -8.83 -21.89
N GLY A 172 -0.23 -9.93 -21.22
CA GLY A 172 0.84 -9.96 -20.23
C GLY A 172 0.45 -9.45 -18.83
N SER A 173 -0.85 -9.42 -18.50
CA SER A 173 -1.28 -9.00 -17.16
C SER A 173 -0.77 -9.99 -16.10
N LYS A 174 -0.24 -9.47 -14.99
CA LYS A 174 0.20 -10.21 -13.80
C LYS A 174 -0.77 -10.05 -12.61
N ALA A 175 -1.74 -9.15 -12.74
CA ALA A 175 -2.89 -9.00 -11.85
C ALA A 175 -4.10 -8.52 -12.66
N ILE A 176 -5.32 -8.89 -12.25
CA ILE A 176 -6.55 -8.41 -12.88
C ILE A 176 -7.40 -7.66 -11.86
N VAL A 177 -7.74 -6.42 -12.18
CA VAL A 177 -8.67 -5.57 -11.41
C VAL A 177 -10.02 -5.55 -12.11
N ILE A 178 -11.10 -5.65 -11.33
CA ILE A 178 -12.47 -5.53 -11.80
C ILE A 178 -13.14 -4.38 -11.07
N CYS A 179 -13.68 -3.42 -11.81
CA CYS A 179 -14.40 -2.29 -11.26
C CYS A 179 -15.58 -1.94 -12.16
N PHE A 180 -16.78 -2.27 -11.71
CA PHE A 180 -18.03 -1.88 -12.34
C PHE A 180 -18.65 -0.65 -11.67
N LEU A 181 -19.43 0.10 -12.44
CA LEU A 181 -20.22 1.21 -11.94
C LEU A 181 -21.25 0.68 -10.92
N GLN A 182 -21.47 1.45 -9.85
CA GLN A 182 -22.45 1.13 -8.80
C GLN A 182 -22.28 -0.22 -8.09
N SER A 183 -21.15 -0.90 -8.27
CA SER A 183 -20.88 -2.19 -7.61
C SER A 183 -20.82 -2.09 -6.08
N HIS A 184 -20.39 -0.95 -5.54
CA HIS A 184 -20.48 -0.64 -4.10
C HIS A 184 -21.92 -0.60 -3.56
N LYS A 185 -22.93 -0.42 -4.43
CA LYS A 185 -24.35 -0.41 -4.08
C LYS A 185 -24.98 -1.80 -4.29
N ASN A 186 -24.69 -2.46 -5.41
CA ASN A 186 -25.04 -3.85 -5.64
C ASN A 186 -23.82 -4.60 -6.21
N ALA A 187 -23.23 -5.47 -5.38
CA ALA A 187 -21.98 -6.15 -5.70
C ALA A 187 -22.15 -7.40 -6.59
N THR A 188 -23.39 -7.82 -6.87
CA THR A 188 -23.73 -9.11 -7.49
C THR A 188 -22.96 -9.34 -8.78
N SER A 189 -23.01 -8.40 -9.73
CA SER A 189 -22.35 -8.55 -11.02
C SER A 189 -20.83 -8.56 -10.92
N GLU A 190 -20.24 -7.71 -10.07
CA GLU A 190 -18.78 -7.60 -9.94
C GLU A 190 -18.20 -8.84 -9.24
N LEU A 191 -18.87 -9.36 -8.21
CA LEU A 191 -18.51 -10.62 -7.55
C LEU A 191 -18.63 -11.81 -8.51
N ARG A 192 -19.70 -11.85 -9.31
CA ARG A 192 -19.87 -12.90 -10.31
C ARG A 192 -18.77 -12.84 -11.38
N ALA A 193 -18.41 -11.65 -11.85
CA ALA A 193 -17.31 -11.47 -12.79
C ALA A 193 -15.95 -11.89 -12.19
N ARG A 194 -15.70 -11.59 -10.91
CA ARG A 194 -14.52 -12.05 -10.17
C ARG A 194 -14.42 -13.58 -10.15
N ASP A 195 -15.51 -14.25 -9.82
CA ASP A 195 -15.52 -15.71 -9.70
C ASP A 195 -15.30 -16.37 -11.06
N ILE A 196 -15.95 -15.86 -12.12
CA ILE A 196 -15.72 -16.32 -13.50
C ILE A 196 -14.26 -16.09 -13.92
N CYS A 197 -13.69 -14.93 -13.59
CA CYS A 197 -12.30 -14.60 -13.91
C CYS A 197 -11.33 -15.58 -13.23
N ARG A 198 -11.54 -15.87 -11.93
CA ARG A 198 -10.75 -16.86 -11.18
C ARG A 198 -10.88 -18.27 -11.76
N ASP A 199 -12.10 -18.69 -12.12
CA ASP A 199 -12.33 -20.00 -12.72
C ASP A 199 -11.65 -20.14 -14.08
N GLU A 200 -11.70 -19.10 -14.90
CA GLU A 200 -11.03 -19.07 -16.20
C GLU A 200 -9.50 -19.14 -16.03
N LEU A 201 -8.92 -18.36 -15.12
CA LEU A 201 -7.48 -18.41 -14.80
C LEU A 201 -7.03 -19.82 -14.37
N LYS A 202 -7.80 -20.47 -13.49
CA LYS A 202 -7.54 -21.86 -13.06
C LYS A 202 -7.57 -22.85 -14.24
N ARG A 203 -8.50 -22.70 -15.18
CA ARG A 203 -8.59 -23.57 -16.36
C ARG A 203 -7.38 -23.43 -17.29
N HIS A 204 -6.79 -22.24 -17.36
CA HIS A 204 -5.56 -21.98 -18.13
C HIS A 204 -4.28 -22.33 -17.36
N GLY A 205 -4.39 -22.76 -16.10
CA GLY A 205 -3.23 -23.07 -15.27
C GLY A 205 -2.39 -21.84 -14.92
N VAL A 206 -2.99 -20.66 -14.87
CA VAL A 206 -2.30 -19.39 -14.61
C VAL A 206 -2.64 -18.88 -13.21
N ASP A 207 -1.61 -18.60 -12.41
CA ASP A 207 -1.75 -18.03 -11.07
C ASP A 207 -1.62 -16.50 -11.12
N ILE A 208 -2.74 -15.82 -11.37
CA ILE A 208 -2.85 -14.36 -11.38
C ILE A 208 -3.88 -13.93 -10.31
N PRO A 209 -3.54 -13.01 -9.39
CA PRO A 209 -4.48 -12.50 -8.42
C PRO A 209 -5.56 -11.62 -9.07
N VAL A 210 -6.80 -11.76 -8.56
CA VAL A 210 -7.98 -11.00 -9.01
C VAL A 210 -8.50 -10.10 -7.88
N PHE A 211 -8.61 -8.81 -8.19
CA PHE A 211 -9.02 -7.74 -7.28
C PHE A 211 -10.35 -7.13 -7.74
N ALA A 212 -11.46 -7.55 -7.14
CA ALA A 212 -12.73 -6.86 -7.32
C ALA A 212 -12.76 -5.64 -6.41
N SER A 213 -13.11 -4.47 -6.93
CA SER A 213 -13.19 -3.24 -6.16
C SER A 213 -14.10 -3.34 -4.93
N VAL A 214 -15.19 -4.12 -5.01
CA VAL A 214 -16.12 -4.38 -3.90
C VAL A 214 -15.52 -5.22 -2.77
N ASP A 215 -14.49 -6.01 -3.05
CA ASP A 215 -13.80 -6.83 -2.06
C ASP A 215 -12.85 -6.00 -1.17
N TYR A 216 -12.50 -4.77 -1.59
CA TYR A 216 -11.48 -3.94 -0.94
C TYR A 216 -11.99 -2.53 -0.61
N TYR A 217 -12.49 -1.79 -1.60
CA TYR A 217 -12.82 -0.36 -1.48
C TYR A 217 -14.24 -0.06 -1.97
N PRO A 218 -15.31 -0.61 -1.34
CA PRO A 218 -16.71 -0.44 -1.76
C PRO A 218 -17.23 0.97 -1.46
N SER A 219 -16.74 1.96 -2.20
CA SER A 219 -17.07 3.38 -2.04
C SER A 219 -17.53 4.00 -3.36
N ARG A 220 -18.34 5.05 -3.29
CA ARG A 220 -18.80 5.80 -4.47
C ARG A 220 -17.64 6.55 -5.14
N LYS A 221 -17.80 6.91 -6.43
CA LYS A 221 -16.82 7.50 -7.36
C LYS A 221 -15.87 6.47 -7.97
N GLU A 222 -16.18 6.08 -9.19
CA GLU A 222 -15.45 5.09 -9.98
C GLU A 222 -13.99 5.47 -10.22
N SER A 223 -13.67 6.73 -10.55
CA SER A 223 -12.26 7.10 -10.80
C SER A 223 -11.38 6.93 -9.56
N HIS A 224 -11.91 7.25 -8.38
CA HIS A 224 -11.17 7.11 -7.12
C HIS A 224 -11.06 5.63 -6.73
N ARG A 225 -12.20 4.92 -6.70
CA ARG A 225 -12.26 3.48 -6.39
C ARG A 225 -11.39 2.64 -7.32
N MET A 226 -11.42 2.93 -8.62
CA MET A 226 -10.62 2.25 -9.64
C MET A 226 -9.12 2.49 -9.40
N ASN A 227 -8.68 3.75 -9.25
CA ASN A 227 -7.28 4.05 -8.95
C ASN A 227 -6.79 3.35 -7.66
N THR A 228 -7.59 3.37 -6.58
CA THR A 228 -7.20 2.72 -5.32
C THR A 228 -7.12 1.19 -5.46
N THR A 229 -8.06 0.56 -6.17
CA THR A 229 -8.04 -0.89 -6.40
C THR A 229 -6.88 -1.28 -7.34
N VAL A 230 -6.56 -0.44 -8.33
CA VAL A 230 -5.38 -0.59 -9.17
C VAL A 230 -4.11 -0.49 -8.34
N LEU A 231 -3.99 0.48 -7.42
CA LEU A 231 -2.83 0.61 -6.54
C LEU A 231 -2.65 -0.58 -5.59
N GLU A 232 -3.75 -1.17 -5.12
CA GLU A 232 -3.69 -2.42 -4.34
C GLU A 232 -2.97 -3.53 -5.11
N ALA A 233 -3.38 -3.75 -6.36
CA ALA A 233 -2.78 -4.77 -7.23
C ALA A 233 -1.36 -4.40 -7.70
N TYR A 234 -1.16 -3.12 -8.03
CA TYR A 234 0.06 -2.60 -8.67
C TYR A 234 1.23 -2.48 -7.69
N ALA A 235 0.97 -1.95 -6.49
CA ALA A 235 2.01 -1.57 -5.53
C ALA A 235 1.95 -2.34 -4.21
N ALA A 236 0.75 -2.63 -3.70
CA ALA A 236 0.58 -3.15 -2.35
C ALA A 236 0.75 -4.67 -2.26
N GLU A 237 0.17 -5.43 -3.20
CA GLU A 237 0.24 -6.90 -3.17
C GLU A 237 1.68 -7.45 -3.16
N PRO A 238 2.64 -6.92 -3.95
CA PRO A 238 4.04 -7.36 -3.86
C PRO A 238 4.67 -7.18 -2.47
N SER A 239 4.17 -6.27 -1.63
CA SER A 239 4.68 -6.02 -0.28
C SER A 239 4.08 -6.90 0.81
N ARG A 240 3.04 -7.70 0.50
CA ARG A 240 2.38 -8.57 1.50
C ARG A 240 3.32 -9.63 2.06
N GLN A 241 4.12 -10.23 1.18
CA GLN A 241 5.12 -11.22 1.59
C GLN A 241 6.23 -10.59 2.44
N THR A 242 6.59 -9.34 2.17
CA THR A 242 7.58 -8.59 2.95
C THR A 242 7.14 -8.44 4.40
N LEU A 243 5.94 -7.92 4.64
CA LEU A 243 5.40 -7.75 6.00
C LEU A 243 5.31 -9.09 6.76
N LYS A 244 4.96 -10.16 6.04
CA LYS A 244 4.96 -11.51 6.61
C LYS A 244 6.36 -11.96 7.04
N LYS A 245 7.37 -11.82 6.16
CA LYS A 245 8.78 -12.15 6.49
C LYS A 245 9.28 -11.37 7.70
N VAL A 246 8.95 -10.07 7.78
CA VAL A 246 9.28 -9.21 8.92
C VAL A 246 8.64 -9.74 10.21
N SER A 247 7.33 -9.99 10.20
CA SER A 247 6.62 -10.57 11.34
C SER A 247 7.20 -11.93 11.77
N ASP A 248 7.48 -12.82 10.82
CA ASP A 248 8.02 -14.16 11.10
C ASP A 248 9.43 -14.08 11.71
N ARG A 249 10.27 -13.15 11.23
CA ARG A 249 11.59 -12.92 11.81
C ARG A 249 11.51 -12.37 13.23
N PHE A 250 10.61 -11.44 13.52
CA PHE A 250 10.40 -10.97 14.88
C PHE A 250 10.03 -12.13 15.83
N LYS A 251 9.06 -12.95 15.44
CA LYS A 251 8.62 -14.12 16.24
C LYS A 251 9.73 -15.15 16.43
N LYS A 252 10.51 -15.43 15.38
CA LYS A 252 11.65 -16.35 15.45
C LYS A 252 12.70 -15.91 16.48
N ASN A 253 12.84 -14.60 16.71
CA ASN A 253 13.77 -14.02 17.67
C ASN A 253 13.09 -13.62 19.00
N GLY A 254 11.93 -14.22 19.32
CA GLY A 254 11.33 -14.13 20.66
C GLY A 254 10.34 -12.98 20.87
N ALA A 255 10.02 -12.18 19.85
CA ALA A 255 9.00 -11.15 20.00
C ALA A 255 7.59 -11.75 20.18
N HIS A 256 6.82 -11.18 21.12
CA HIS A 256 5.47 -11.62 21.45
C HIS A 256 4.35 -10.72 20.89
N PHE A 257 4.70 -9.55 20.36
CA PHE A 257 3.73 -8.60 19.80
C PHE A 257 3.31 -8.97 18.36
N ASP A 258 2.17 -8.43 17.91
CA ASP A 258 1.77 -8.45 16.50
C ASP A 258 2.16 -7.12 15.85
N LEU A 259 2.81 -7.19 14.68
CA LEU A 259 3.32 -6.01 13.98
C LEU A 259 2.17 -5.08 13.56
N ARG A 260 2.34 -3.78 13.80
CA ARG A 260 1.40 -2.76 13.31
C ARG A 260 2.03 -2.02 12.13
N VAL A 261 1.21 -1.48 11.25
CA VAL A 261 1.65 -0.68 10.10
C VAL A 261 0.99 0.68 10.14
N MET A 262 1.76 1.74 9.89
CA MET A 262 1.22 3.10 9.79
C MET A 262 0.28 3.22 8.59
N ALA A 263 -0.92 3.75 8.82
CA ALA A 263 -1.94 3.92 7.79
C ALA A 263 -2.07 5.39 7.35
N THR A 264 -2.68 5.60 6.19
CA THR A 264 -2.82 6.92 5.55
C THR A 264 -3.57 7.97 6.38
N HIS A 265 -4.39 7.56 7.35
CA HIS A 265 -5.15 8.45 8.22
C HIS A 265 -4.42 8.82 9.52
N GLY A 266 -3.15 8.44 9.68
CA GLY A 266 -2.34 8.73 10.87
C GLY A 266 -2.52 7.74 12.03
N GLY A 267 -3.38 6.74 11.88
CA GLY A 267 -3.50 5.61 12.81
C GLY A 267 -2.62 4.43 12.39
N THR A 268 -2.68 3.34 13.16
CA THR A 268 -2.01 2.08 12.81
C THR A 268 -3.02 0.96 12.62
N ILE A 269 -2.72 0.03 11.70
CA ILE A 269 -3.54 -1.17 11.44
C ILE A 269 -2.69 -2.43 11.53
N SER A 270 -3.34 -3.60 11.59
CA SER A 270 -2.63 -4.88 11.53
C SER A 270 -1.96 -5.09 10.17
N TRP A 271 -0.75 -5.65 10.15
CA TRP A 271 -0.07 -6.09 8.92
C TRP A 271 -0.87 -7.15 8.13
N LYS A 272 -1.82 -7.83 8.78
CA LYS A 272 -2.72 -8.83 8.18
C LYS A 272 -3.93 -8.20 7.48
N ALA A 273 -4.03 -6.88 7.45
CA ALA A 273 -5.10 -6.19 6.75
C ALA A 273 -5.16 -6.63 5.29
N LYS A 274 -6.36 -6.95 4.81
CA LYS A 274 -6.57 -7.33 3.41
C LYS A 274 -6.23 -6.18 2.48
N GLU A 275 -6.67 -4.97 2.81
CA GLU A 275 -6.49 -3.74 2.03
C GLU A 275 -5.18 -3.04 2.44
N LEU A 276 -4.07 -3.41 1.79
CA LEU A 276 -2.74 -2.89 2.10
C LEU A 276 -2.48 -1.50 1.51
N ALA A 277 -3.18 -1.06 0.46
CA ALA A 277 -3.00 0.31 -0.05
C ALA A 277 -3.38 1.39 0.98
N ARG A 278 -4.08 1.04 2.07
CA ARG A 278 -4.24 1.90 3.26
C ARG A 278 -2.93 2.28 3.94
N THR A 279 -1.83 1.58 3.63
CA THR A 279 -0.51 1.77 4.22
C THR A 279 0.53 2.24 3.19
N ILE A 280 0.08 2.64 2.00
CA ILE A 280 0.96 2.96 0.86
C ILE A 280 1.94 4.11 1.11
N VAL A 281 1.59 5.04 2.01
CA VAL A 281 2.43 6.19 2.44
C VAL A 281 2.78 6.10 3.92
N SER A 282 2.97 4.89 4.44
CA SER A 282 3.25 4.64 5.87
C SER A 282 4.46 5.44 6.40
N GLY A 283 5.56 5.52 5.66
CA GLY A 283 6.77 6.29 6.01
C GLY A 283 6.50 7.79 6.21
N PRO A 284 6.07 8.52 5.16
CA PRO A 284 5.79 9.95 5.26
C PRO A 284 4.80 10.34 6.36
N ILE A 285 3.77 9.51 6.58
CA ILE A 285 2.80 9.75 7.66
C ILE A 285 3.45 9.60 9.04
N GLY A 286 4.38 8.65 9.22
CA GLY A 286 5.18 8.53 10.44
C GLY A 286 5.99 9.80 10.72
N GLY A 287 6.63 10.36 9.69
CA GLY A 287 7.34 11.64 9.78
C GLY A 287 6.44 12.79 10.22
N VAL A 288 5.26 12.95 9.59
CA VAL A 288 4.29 13.99 9.95
C VAL A 288 3.80 13.87 11.40
N ILE A 289 3.56 12.64 11.88
CA ILE A 289 3.18 12.40 13.29
C ILE A 289 4.31 12.80 14.23
N GLY A 290 5.55 12.43 13.91
CA GLY A 290 6.73 12.81 14.69
C GLY A 290 6.91 14.33 14.74
N SER A 291 6.76 15.01 13.60
CA SER A 291 6.82 16.48 13.52
C SER A 291 5.72 17.15 14.35
N LYS A 292 4.48 16.62 14.32
CA LYS A 292 3.38 17.13 15.14
C LYS A 292 3.68 16.99 16.63
N LEU A 293 4.14 15.81 17.07
CA LEU A 293 4.49 15.55 18.48
C LEU A 293 5.60 16.50 18.97
N LEU A 294 6.66 16.65 18.17
CA LEU A 294 7.75 17.57 18.50
C LEU A 294 7.29 19.03 18.49
N GLY A 295 6.44 19.40 17.53
CA GLY A 295 5.82 20.71 17.45
C GLY A 295 5.05 21.08 18.71
N GLU A 296 4.20 20.18 19.19
CA GLU A 296 3.44 20.36 20.44
C GLU A 296 4.35 20.53 21.66
N ALA A 297 5.44 19.75 21.74
CA ALA A 297 6.40 19.85 22.84
C ALA A 297 7.22 21.15 22.83
N LEU A 298 7.44 21.73 21.64
CA LEU A 298 8.25 22.94 21.46
C LEU A 298 7.42 24.22 21.27
N GLY A 299 6.08 24.12 21.19
CA GLY A 299 5.18 25.25 20.97
C GLY A 299 5.12 25.76 19.52
N TYR A 300 5.29 24.88 18.53
CA TYR A 300 5.16 25.20 17.11
C TYR A 300 3.81 24.73 16.55
N ASP A 301 2.95 25.70 16.21
CA ASP A 301 1.60 25.41 15.69
C ASP A 301 1.55 25.12 14.17
N ASN A 302 2.49 25.70 13.41
CA ASN A 302 2.51 25.62 11.94
C ASN A 302 3.86 25.07 11.48
N ILE A 303 3.83 23.88 10.86
CA ILE A 303 5.04 23.16 10.44
C ILE A 303 4.88 22.73 8.98
N ALA A 304 5.86 23.08 8.15
CA ALA A 304 6.00 22.54 6.81
C ALA A 304 7.02 21.39 6.84
N CYS A 305 6.55 20.15 6.74
CA CYS A 305 7.44 18.99 6.75
C CYS A 305 8.09 18.79 5.37
N SER A 306 9.40 18.59 5.35
CA SER A 306 10.15 18.20 4.16
C SER A 306 11.10 17.07 4.50
N ASP A 307 11.05 15.99 3.73
CA ASP A 307 11.92 14.83 3.89
C ASP A 307 12.52 14.46 2.53
N ILE A 308 13.83 14.23 2.50
CA ILE A 308 14.60 13.93 1.29
C ILE A 308 15.32 12.61 1.52
N GLY A 309 14.80 11.56 0.89
CA GLY A 309 15.42 10.24 0.84
C GLY A 309 16.28 10.02 -0.40
N GLY A 310 16.60 8.75 -0.68
CA GLY A 310 17.32 8.35 -1.90
C GLY A 310 16.44 8.15 -3.14
N THR A 311 15.14 8.32 -3.04
CA THR A 311 14.14 8.20 -4.13
C THR A 311 13.02 9.20 -3.89
#